data_AF-A0A0Q9LZ44-F1
#
_entry.id   AF-A0A0Q9LZ44-F1
#
_cell.length_a   1.000
_cell.length_b   1.000
_cell.length_c   1.000
_cell.angle_alpha   90.00
_cell.angle_beta   90.00
_cell.angle_gamma   90.00
#
_symmetry.space_group_name_H-M   'P 1'
#
loop_
_entity.id
_entity.type
_entity.pdbx_description
1 polymer ?
#
loop_
_entity_poly.entity_id
_entity_poly.type
_entity_poly.pdbx_seq_one_letter_code
_entity_poly.pdbx_strand_id
1 'polypeptide(L)'
;MLNVVKPSVRGLPFVGRTLSGSVGTWRVAPTRYSYQWLRNGIAIKGATGSTYRLTTADKGRKVSVRIVAARAGYLSGSSISAATAIVR
;
A
#
# COMPACT_ATOMS: atom_id res chain seq x y z
N MET A 1 11.16 -3.04 -13.04
CA MET A 1 10.33 -1.82 -13.28
C MET A 1 10.75 -0.72 -12.32
N LEU A 2 10.84 0.53 -12.77
CA LEU A 2 11.16 1.68 -11.91
C LEU A 2 9.90 2.51 -11.60
N ASN A 3 9.65 2.73 -10.31
CA ASN A 3 8.63 3.67 -9.84
C ASN A 3 9.19 5.12 -9.95
N VAL A 4 8.39 6.03 -10.50
CA VAL A 4 8.75 7.45 -10.70
C VAL A 4 8.09 8.33 -9.64
N VAL A 5 6.88 7.96 -9.21
CA VAL A 5 6.15 8.64 -8.13
C VAL A 5 5.70 7.60 -7.13
N LYS A 6 6.14 7.77 -5.87
CA LYS A 6 5.85 6.82 -4.80
C LYS A 6 4.33 6.67 -4.61
N PRO A 7 3.86 5.44 -4.30
CA PRO A 7 2.48 5.23 -3.93
C PRO A 7 2.13 6.03 -2.66
N SER A 8 0.87 6.47 -2.55
CA SER A 8 0.38 7.25 -1.43
C SER A 8 -0.85 6.59 -0.81
N VAL A 9 -0.94 6.68 0.52
CA VAL A 9 -2.13 6.23 1.26
C VAL A 9 -2.99 7.45 1.55
N ARG A 10 -4.26 7.36 1.17
CA ARG A 10 -5.29 8.37 1.46
C ARG A 10 -6.29 7.82 2.46
N GLY A 11 -6.85 8.70 3.27
CA GLY A 11 -7.80 8.36 4.32
C GLY A 11 -7.27 8.72 5.71
N LEU A 12 -8.19 8.82 6.67
CA LEU A 12 -7.84 9.13 8.05
C LEU A 12 -7.41 7.84 8.76
N PRO A 13 -6.25 7.85 9.45
CA PRO A 13 -5.79 6.72 10.23
C PRO A 13 -6.60 6.64 11.53
N PHE A 14 -7.81 6.12 11.43
CA PHE A 14 -8.73 5.93 12.55
C PHE A 14 -9.38 4.56 12.48
N VAL A 15 -9.46 3.85 13.61
CA VAL A 15 -10.04 2.50 13.67
C VAL A 15 -11.45 2.51 13.07
N GLY A 16 -11.75 1.50 12.24
CA GLY A 16 -13.02 1.34 11.56
C GLY A 16 -13.13 2.12 10.25
N ARG A 17 -12.21 3.05 9.95
CA ARG A 17 -12.15 3.76 8.66
C ARG A 17 -11.33 3.00 7.63
N THR A 18 -11.55 3.35 6.37
CA THR A 18 -10.88 2.73 5.24
C THR A 18 -9.78 3.64 4.71
N LEU A 19 -8.60 3.07 4.55
CA LEU A 19 -7.49 3.67 3.84
C LEU A 19 -7.50 3.20 2.39
N SER A 20 -7.13 4.08 1.47
CA SER A 20 -7.03 3.80 0.04
C SER A 20 -5.58 3.95 -0.43
N GLY A 21 -5.03 2.88 -1.00
CA GLY A 21 -3.68 2.84 -1.52
C GLY A 21 -3.65 3.21 -3.00
N SER A 22 -2.88 4.24 -3.34
CA SER A 22 -2.64 4.64 -4.73
C SER A 22 -1.38 3.94 -5.24
N VAL A 23 -1.39 3.44 -6.48
CA VAL A 23 -0.25 2.68 -7.04
C VAL A 23 0.97 3.53 -7.36
N GLY A 24 0.82 4.87 -7.38
CA GLY A 24 1.86 5.78 -7.83
C GLY A 24 2.03 5.75 -9.36
N THR A 25 3.10 6.37 -9.85
CA THR A 25 3.40 6.42 -11.29
C THR A 25 4.61 5.54 -11.57
N TRP A 26 4.52 4.71 -12.60
CA TRP A 26 5.55 3.75 -13.00
C TRP A 26 6.07 4.11 -14.40
N ARG A 27 7.39 3.99 -14.63
CA ARG A 27 7.98 4.31 -15.95
C ARG A 27 7.37 3.47 -17.07
N VAL A 28 7.20 2.19 -16.81
CA VAL A 28 6.60 1.23 -17.73
C VAL A 28 5.21 0.95 -17.22
N ALA A 29 4.19 1.20 -18.04
CA ALA A 29 2.79 0.93 -17.72
C ALA A 29 2.63 -0.56 -17.31
N PRO A 30 2.39 -0.86 -16.02
CA PRO A 30 2.18 -2.21 -15.53
C PRO A 30 0.83 -2.75 -15.98
N THR A 31 0.76 -4.04 -16.28
CA THR A 31 -0.52 -4.71 -16.59
C THR A 31 -1.17 -5.32 -15.35
N ARG A 32 -0.39 -5.52 -14.28
CA ARG A 32 -0.87 -6.07 -13.01
C ARG A 32 -0.29 -5.28 -11.84
N TYR A 33 -1.14 -5.05 -10.83
CA TYR A 33 -0.77 -4.47 -9.55
C TYR A 33 -1.17 -5.43 -8.45
N SER A 34 -0.26 -5.68 -7.53
CA SER A 34 -0.54 -6.36 -6.27
C SER A 34 -0.37 -5.38 -5.12
N TYR A 35 -1.31 -5.39 -4.19
CA TYR A 35 -1.28 -4.56 -2.99
C TYR A 35 -0.94 -5.46 -1.81
N GLN A 36 -0.20 -4.94 -0.86
CA GLN A 36 0.04 -5.58 0.42
C GLN A 36 0.11 -4.50 1.48
N TRP A 37 -0.88 -4.45 2.36
CA TRP A 37 -0.85 -3.52 3.48
C TRP A 37 0.10 -4.01 4.56
N LEU A 38 0.77 -3.05 5.19
CA LEU A 38 1.82 -3.22 6.17
C LEU A 38 1.42 -2.48 7.44
N ARG A 39 1.52 -3.13 8.60
CA ARG A 39 1.38 -2.54 9.93
C ARG A 39 2.76 -2.45 10.56
N ASN A 40 3.24 -1.23 10.85
CA ASN A 40 4.61 -0.99 11.33
C ASN A 40 5.68 -1.69 10.46
N GLY A 41 5.47 -1.76 9.14
CA GLY A 41 6.38 -2.43 8.21
C GLY A 41 6.20 -3.95 8.08
N ILE A 42 5.30 -4.57 8.85
CA ILE A 42 4.99 -6.01 8.78
C ILE A 42 3.74 -6.25 7.93
N ALA A 43 3.78 -7.22 7.02
CA ALA A 43 2.65 -7.54 6.16
C ALA A 43 1.42 -8.00 6.96
N ILE A 44 0.27 -7.37 6.70
CA ILE A 44 -1.01 -7.77 7.26
C ILE A 44 -1.59 -8.89 6.39
N LYS A 45 -1.71 -10.10 6.95
CA LYS A 45 -2.21 -11.28 6.23
C LYS A 45 -3.61 -11.01 5.67
N GLY A 46 -3.81 -11.30 4.37
CA GLY A 46 -5.08 -11.09 3.67
C GLY A 46 -5.37 -9.66 3.24
N ALA A 47 -4.56 -8.67 3.64
CA ALA A 47 -4.74 -7.29 3.25
C ALA A 47 -4.07 -7.00 1.89
N THR A 48 -4.68 -7.53 0.82
CA THR A 48 -4.18 -7.39 -0.56
C THR A 48 -5.08 -6.56 -1.47
N GLY A 49 -6.09 -5.91 -0.90
CA GLY A 49 -6.98 -4.99 -1.61
C GLY A 49 -6.33 -3.63 -1.89
N SER A 50 -6.88 -2.91 -2.86
CA SER A 50 -6.55 -1.49 -3.09
C SER A 50 -6.95 -0.59 -1.92
N THR A 51 -7.89 -1.06 -1.11
CA THR A 51 -8.32 -0.45 0.14
C THR A 51 -8.09 -1.38 1.32
N TYR A 52 -7.94 -0.80 2.51
CA TYR A 52 -7.83 -1.54 3.76
C TYR A 52 -8.61 -0.85 4.85
N ARG A 53 -9.51 -1.60 5.49
CA ARG A 53 -10.24 -1.13 6.64
C ARG A 53 -9.39 -1.32 7.89
N LEU A 54 -9.14 -0.22 8.58
CA LEU A 54 -8.41 -0.21 9.85
C LEU A 54 -9.19 -0.96 10.90
N THR A 55 -8.50 -1.86 11.58
CA THR A 55 -9.02 -2.68 12.67
C THR A 55 -8.51 -2.18 14.00
N THR A 56 -9.08 -2.65 15.11
CA THR A 56 -8.59 -2.35 16.47
C THR A 56 -7.12 -2.74 16.65
N ALA A 57 -6.65 -3.77 15.93
CA ALA A 57 -5.27 -4.21 15.93
C ALA A 57 -4.30 -3.21 15.26
N ASP A 58 -4.82 -2.23 14.51
CA ASP A 58 -4.03 -1.14 13.92
C ASP A 58 -3.86 0.05 14.89
N LYS A 59 -4.71 0.19 15.92
CA LYS A 59 -4.67 1.32 16.87
C LYS A 59 -3.30 1.49 17.52
N GLY A 60 -2.73 2.68 17.47
CA GLY A 60 -1.38 2.96 17.97
C GLY A 60 -0.24 2.52 17.04
N ARG A 61 -0.55 2.02 15.85
CA ARG A 61 0.42 1.62 14.83
C ARG A 61 0.31 2.50 13.58
N LYS A 62 1.37 2.54 12.79
CA LYS A 62 1.36 3.18 11.47
C LYS A 62 1.04 2.13 10.41
N VAL A 63 0.33 2.54 9.38
CA VAL A 63 -0.03 1.68 8.26
C VAL A 63 0.61 2.20 6.97
N SER A 64 1.13 1.32 6.14
CA SER A 64 1.63 1.65 4.80
C SER A 64 1.15 0.60 3.80
N VAL A 65 1.26 0.89 2.52
CA VAL A 65 0.95 -0.07 1.46
C VAL A 65 2.17 -0.31 0.59
N ARG A 66 2.48 -1.59 0.35
CA ARG A 66 3.44 -2.02 -0.65
C ARG A 66 2.68 -2.36 -1.92
N ILE A 67 3.14 -1.76 -3.02
CA ILE A 67 2.63 -2.01 -4.36
C ILE A 67 3.69 -2.76 -5.13
N VAL A 68 3.31 -3.89 -5.71
CA VAL A 68 4.14 -4.63 -6.65
C VAL A 68 3.50 -4.51 -8.03
N ALA A 69 4.21 -3.83 -8.92
CA ALA A 69 3.85 -3.72 -10.32
C ALA A 69 4.53 -4.85 -11.11
N ALA A 70 3.76 -5.49 -11.99
CA ALA A 70 4.25 -6.53 -12.88
C ALA A 70 3.72 -6.33 -14.31
N ARG A 71 4.53 -6.72 -15.30
CA ARG A 71 4.18 -6.76 -16.71
C ARG A 71 4.92 -7.93 -17.36
N ALA A 72 4.23 -8.66 -18.23
CA ALA A 72 4.85 -9.73 -18.99
C ALA A 72 6.06 -9.19 -19.79
N GLY A 73 7.18 -9.91 -19.75
CA GLY A 73 8.42 -9.50 -20.39
C GLY A 73 9.26 -8.47 -19.61
N TYR A 74 8.86 -8.07 -18.40
CA TYR A 74 9.63 -7.16 -17.54
C TYR A 74 9.79 -7.71 -16.13
N LEU A 75 10.92 -7.40 -15.48
CA LEU A 75 11.10 -7.64 -14.06
C LEU A 75 10.11 -6.81 -13.24
N SER A 76 9.41 -7.46 -12.30
CA SER A 76 8.49 -6.81 -11.36
C SER A 76 9.20 -5.73 -10.55
N GLY A 77 8.51 -4.62 -10.29
CA GLY A 77 8.99 -3.56 -9.40
C GLY A 77 8.15 -3.49 -8.14
N SER A 78 8.78 -3.30 -6.99
CA SER A 78 8.06 -3.07 -5.73
C SER A 78 8.33 -1.68 -5.21
N SER A 79 7.29 -0.99 -4.74
CA SER A 79 7.40 0.32 -4.11
C SER A 79 6.50 0.38 -2.88
N ILE A 80 6.99 1.00 -1.82
CA ILE A 80 6.26 1.15 -0.55
C ILE A 80 5.84 2.61 -0.40
N SER A 81 4.63 2.84 0.09
CA SER A 81 4.12 4.18 0.36
C SER A 81 4.76 4.78 1.60
N ALA A 82 4.64 6.10 1.75
CA ALA A 82 4.82 6.70 3.07
C ALA A 82 3.85 6.05 4.07
N ALA A 83 4.30 5.87 5.31
CA ALA A 83 3.44 5.40 6.38
C ALA A 83 2.46 6.50 6.80
N THR A 84 1.23 6.13 7.15
CA THR A 84 0.25 7.05 7.71
C THR A 84 0.72 7.60 9.05
N ALA A 85 0.04 8.64 9.53
CA ALA A 85 0.09 8.95 10.96
C ALA A 85 -0.39 7.74 11.79
N ILE A 86 -0.06 7.78 13.08
CA ILE A 86 -0.46 6.73 14.02
C ILE A 86 -1.98 6.61 14.02
N VAL A 87 -2.47 5.38 13.86
CA VAL A 87 -3.90 5.09 13.86
C VAL A 87 -4.48 5.34 15.25
N ARG A 88 -5.55 6.12 15.33
CA ARG A 88 -6.25 6.44 16.59
C ARG A 88 -7.52 5.61 16.76
#